data_AF-A0A0R2Q8D9-F1
#
_entry.id   AF-A0A0R2Q8D9-F1
#
_cell.length_a   1.000
_cell.length_b   1.000
_cell.length_c   1.000
_cell.angle_alpha   90.00
_cell.angle_beta   90.00
_cell.angle_gamma   90.00
#
_symmetry.space_group_name_H-M   'P 1'
#
loop_
_entity.id
_entity.type
_entity.pdbx_description
1 polymer ?
#
loop_
_entity_poly.entity_id
_entity_poly.type
_entity_poly.pdbx_seq_one_letter_code
_entity_poly.pdbx_strand_id
1 'polypeptide(L)'
;MGDALGDKNGSKDKTQAFIQKRLFDSIGMKSAIAQFDAAGTFVGSSYVYATARDFARFGELYLRDGLWEGKRILPSGWVDHARAQTVIDDETGQGYGAHWWTQPGEPGSLIASGYEGQQIFVLPERDLVIVRLGKTISDKRDAVRAGLYEIAQMFN
;
A
#
# COMPACT_ATOMS: atom_id res chain seq x y z
N MET A 1 7.41 3.79 14.36
CA MET A 1 7.55 2.44 14.91
C MET A 1 8.94 2.32 15.48
N GLY A 2 9.05 2.13 16.80
CA GLY A 2 10.34 1.88 17.44
C GLY A 2 10.92 0.56 16.97
N ASP A 3 12.24 0.46 17.03
CA ASP A 3 13.05 -0.68 16.62
C ASP A 3 12.49 -2.04 17.15
N ALA A 4 11.62 -2.67 16.37
CA ALA A 4 11.04 -3.97 16.69
C ALA A 4 12.02 -5.13 16.43
N LEU A 5 13.20 -4.84 15.85
CA LEU A 5 14.15 -5.82 15.36
C LEU A 5 15.50 -5.78 16.12
N GLY A 6 15.63 -4.89 17.10
CA GLY A 6 16.81 -4.77 17.96
C GLY A 6 18.01 -4.12 17.29
N ASP A 7 17.81 -3.23 16.31
CA ASP A 7 18.81 -2.26 15.84
C ASP A 7 19.31 -1.37 17.01
N LYS A 8 20.63 -1.25 17.15
CA LYS A 8 21.21 -0.30 18.10
C LYS A 8 20.87 1.12 17.67
N ASN A 9 20.80 2.09 18.60
CA ASN A 9 20.62 3.50 18.26
C ASN A 9 21.62 3.95 17.16
N GLY A 10 21.11 4.55 16.09
CA GLY A 10 21.91 4.97 14.92
C GLY A 10 22.11 3.88 13.85
N SER A 11 21.73 2.63 14.11
CA SER A 11 21.73 1.53 13.14
C SER A 11 20.35 1.37 12.51
N LYS A 12 20.34 0.95 11.24
CA LYS A 12 19.12 0.58 10.48
C LYS A 12 19.22 -0.78 9.81
N ASP A 13 20.34 -1.48 9.97
CA ASP A 13 20.72 -2.61 9.14
C ASP A 13 19.73 -3.77 9.24
N LYS A 14 19.25 -4.09 10.44
CA LYS A 14 18.29 -5.20 10.62
C LYS A 14 16.94 -4.85 10.03
N THR A 15 16.45 -3.64 10.27
CA THR A 15 15.17 -3.17 9.75
C THR A 15 15.20 -3.05 8.23
N GLN A 16 16.26 -2.45 7.68
CA GLN A 16 16.45 -2.35 6.24
C GLN A 16 16.55 -3.73 5.59
N ALA A 17 17.36 -4.65 6.15
CA ALA A 17 17.47 -6.01 5.63
C ALA A 17 16.16 -6.79 5.74
N PHE A 18 15.38 -6.57 6.81
CA PHE A 18 14.06 -7.17 6.96
C PHE A 18 13.12 -6.72 5.86
N ILE A 19 12.96 -5.40 5.65
CA ILE A 19 12.08 -4.83 4.61
C ILE A 19 12.53 -5.32 3.22
N GLN A 20 13.84 -5.22 2.94
CA GLN A 20 14.41 -5.63 1.67
C GLN A 20 14.12 -7.11 1.38
N LYS A 21 14.45 -8.01 2.31
CA LYS A 21 14.31 -9.46 2.08
C LYS A 21 12.86 -9.94 2.12
N ARG A 22 12.09 -9.50 3.13
CA ARG A 22 10.74 -10.03 3.39
C ARG A 22 9.69 -9.47 2.46
N LEU A 23 9.90 -8.27 1.92
CA LEU A 23 8.96 -7.63 1.02
C LEU A 23 9.61 -7.38 -0.34
N PHE A 24 10.55 -6.44 -0.45
CA PHE A 24 10.97 -5.92 -1.75
C PHE A 24 11.56 -7.00 -2.68
N ASP A 25 12.52 -7.78 -2.21
CA ASP A 25 13.12 -8.88 -2.98
C ASP A 25 12.11 -10.00 -3.22
N SER A 26 11.29 -10.30 -2.21
CA SER A 26 10.33 -11.41 -2.24
C SER A 26 9.23 -11.23 -3.29
N ILE A 27 8.88 -9.99 -3.63
CA ILE A 27 7.92 -9.66 -4.68
C ILE A 27 8.52 -8.86 -5.84
N GLY A 28 9.85 -8.83 -5.96
CA GLY A 28 10.55 -8.22 -7.10
C GLY A 28 10.40 -6.70 -7.23
N MET A 29 10.20 -5.96 -6.14
CA MET A 29 10.23 -4.49 -6.09
C MET A 29 11.68 -3.96 -6.12
N LYS A 30 12.36 -4.12 -7.26
CA LYS A 30 13.82 -3.91 -7.36
C LYS A 30 14.26 -2.44 -7.24
N SER A 31 13.35 -1.49 -7.47
CA SER A 31 13.64 -0.04 -7.35
C SER A 31 13.26 0.54 -6.00
N ALA A 32 12.65 -0.25 -5.11
CA ALA A 32 12.11 0.24 -3.86
C ALA A 32 13.21 0.61 -2.85
N ILE A 33 13.08 1.79 -2.26
CA ILE A 33 13.99 2.34 -1.25
C ILE A 33 13.14 2.83 -0.07
N ALA A 34 13.36 2.24 1.11
CA ALA A 34 12.78 2.69 2.37
C ALA A 34 13.71 3.70 3.06
N GLN A 35 13.17 4.86 3.47
CA GLN A 35 13.95 5.85 4.19
C GLN A 35 13.92 5.69 5.70
N PHE A 36 15.01 6.17 6.31
CA PHE A 36 15.22 6.16 7.75
C PHE A 36 15.57 7.58 8.20
N ASP A 37 15.18 7.93 9.42
CA ASP A 37 15.60 9.20 10.02
C ASP A 37 17.09 9.18 10.42
N ALA A 38 17.57 10.31 10.94
CA ALA A 38 18.98 10.45 11.36
C ALA A 38 19.37 9.51 12.51
N ALA A 39 18.39 8.97 13.27
CA ALA A 39 18.61 8.02 14.34
C ALA A 39 18.59 6.56 13.86
N GLY A 40 18.34 6.31 12.56
CA GLY A 40 18.22 4.97 11.99
C GLY A 40 16.83 4.36 12.14
N THR A 41 15.82 5.15 12.51
CA THR A 41 14.44 4.66 12.64
C THR A 41 13.74 4.70 11.29
N PHE A 42 13.06 3.61 10.93
CA PHE A 42 12.28 3.55 9.70
C PHE A 42 11.13 4.56 9.73
N VAL A 43 11.03 5.39 8.69
CA VAL A 43 9.92 6.33 8.53
C VAL A 43 8.70 5.58 7.97
N GLY A 44 8.01 4.83 8.84
CA GLY A 44 6.95 3.91 8.40
C GLY A 44 5.67 4.53 7.86
N SER A 45 5.48 5.85 7.99
CA SER A 45 4.30 6.56 7.48
C SER A 45 4.47 7.10 6.06
N SER A 46 5.70 7.16 5.54
CA SER A 46 6.01 7.83 4.27
C SER A 46 7.38 7.39 3.71
N TYR A 47 7.86 8.07 2.66
CA TYR A 47 9.24 7.94 2.17
C TYR A 47 9.72 6.52 1.81
N VAL A 48 8.79 5.67 1.35
CA VAL A 48 9.13 4.58 0.45
C VAL A 48 9.07 5.12 -0.97
N TYR A 49 10.20 5.08 -1.67
CA TYR A 49 10.30 5.49 -3.07
C TYR A 49 10.39 4.24 -3.94
N ALA A 50 9.53 4.14 -4.94
CA ALA A 50 9.55 3.04 -5.91
C ALA A 50 8.89 3.48 -7.22
N THR A 51 9.13 2.73 -8.29
CA THR A 51 8.38 2.92 -9.54
C THR A 51 6.90 2.52 -9.39
N ALA A 52 6.03 3.04 -10.26
CA ALA A 52 4.63 2.63 -10.29
C ALA A 52 4.47 1.11 -10.48
N ARG A 53 5.37 0.49 -11.25
CA ARG A 53 5.39 -0.96 -11.45
C ARG A 53 5.69 -1.73 -10.16
N ASP A 54 6.63 -1.25 -9.35
CA ASP A 54 6.93 -1.90 -8.07
C ASP A 54 5.77 -1.76 -7.08
N PHE A 55 5.13 -0.59 -7.00
CA PHE A 55 3.90 -0.45 -6.22
C PHE A 55 2.75 -1.30 -6.76
N ALA A 56 2.69 -1.57 -8.07
CA ALA A 56 1.69 -2.46 -8.64
C ALA A 56 1.92 -3.91 -8.19
N ARG A 57 3.18 -4.36 -8.05
CA ARG A 57 3.50 -5.67 -7.45
C ARG A 57 3.07 -5.76 -6.00
N PHE A 58 3.23 -4.68 -5.23
CA PHE A 58 2.70 -4.62 -3.87
C PHE A 58 1.16 -4.72 -3.84
N GLY A 59 0.46 -4.03 -4.74
CA GLY A 59 -0.98 -4.16 -4.89
C GLY A 59 -1.41 -5.57 -5.31
N GLU A 60 -0.69 -6.18 -6.26
CA GLU A 60 -0.94 -7.55 -6.74
C GLU A 60 -0.74 -8.58 -5.64
N LEU A 61 0.26 -8.39 -4.76
CA LEU A 61 0.44 -9.24 -3.58
C LEU A 61 -0.83 -9.29 -2.72
N TYR A 62 -1.51 -8.16 -2.52
CA TYR A 62 -2.78 -8.12 -1.80
C TYR A 62 -3.94 -8.67 -2.64
N LEU A 63 -3.97 -8.38 -3.94
CA LEU A 63 -4.97 -8.93 -4.87
C LEU A 63 -4.98 -10.46 -4.87
N ARG A 64 -3.80 -11.08 -4.71
CA ARG A 64 -3.59 -12.53 -4.74
C ARG A 64 -3.52 -13.18 -3.35
N ASP A 65 -4.20 -12.63 -2.34
CA ASP A 65 -4.22 -13.16 -0.96
C ASP A 65 -2.81 -13.42 -0.36
N GLY A 66 -1.87 -12.52 -0.64
CA GLY A 66 -0.51 -12.62 -0.12
C GLY A 66 0.37 -13.67 -0.81
N LEU A 67 -0.08 -14.24 -1.94
CA LEU A 67 0.73 -15.12 -2.78
C LEU A 67 1.49 -14.30 -3.83
N TRP A 68 2.75 -14.66 -4.04
CA TRP A 68 3.58 -14.16 -5.13
C TRP A 68 4.22 -15.35 -5.85
N GLU A 69 3.91 -15.53 -7.15
CA GLU A 69 4.42 -16.64 -7.96
C GLU A 69 4.26 -18.01 -7.26
N GLY A 70 3.10 -18.25 -6.62
CA GLY A 70 2.79 -19.49 -5.90
C GLY A 70 3.42 -19.61 -4.50
N LYS A 71 4.25 -18.66 -4.08
CA LYS A 71 4.84 -18.61 -2.73
C LYS A 71 4.02 -17.70 -1.82
N ARG A 72 3.68 -18.17 -0.62
CA ARG A 72 3.02 -17.35 0.40
C ARG A 72 4.02 -16.40 1.05
N ILE A 73 3.78 -15.10 0.88
CA ILE A 73 4.57 -14.01 1.46
C ILE A 73 3.87 -13.43 2.69
N LEU A 74 2.55 -13.18 2.60
CA LEU A 74 1.75 -12.74 3.75
C LEU A 74 1.08 -13.95 4.43
N PRO A 75 0.93 -13.94 5.77
CA PRO A 75 0.20 -14.99 6.48
C PRO A 75 -1.20 -15.22 5.93
N SER A 76 -1.71 -16.46 6.03
CA SER A 76 -3.09 -16.76 5.68
C SER A 76 -4.06 -15.87 6.48
N GLY A 77 -5.06 -15.28 5.82
CA GLY A 77 -6.02 -14.36 6.44
C GLY A 77 -5.50 -12.95 6.68
N TRP A 78 -4.25 -12.64 6.29
CA TRP A 78 -3.70 -11.29 6.44
C TRP A 78 -4.40 -10.26 5.56
N VAL A 79 -4.72 -10.61 4.31
CA VAL A 79 -5.43 -9.71 3.40
C VAL A 79 -6.86 -9.46 3.87
N ASP A 80 -7.52 -10.47 4.44
CA ASP A 80 -8.83 -10.32 5.09
C ASP A 80 -8.77 -9.38 6.29
N HIS A 81 -7.75 -9.53 7.14
CA HIS A 81 -7.51 -8.61 8.24
C HIS A 81 -7.25 -7.18 7.74
N ALA A 82 -6.48 -7.03 6.66
CA ALA A 82 -6.14 -5.74 6.08
C ALA A 82 -7.37 -4.97 5.56
N ARG A 83 -8.37 -5.68 5.01
CA ARG A 83 -9.62 -5.09 4.50
C ARG A 83 -10.74 -4.99 5.53
N ALA A 84 -10.50 -5.45 6.76
CA ALA A 84 -11.49 -5.35 7.83
C ALA A 84 -11.65 -3.90 8.28
N GLN A 85 -12.86 -3.35 8.12
CA GLN A 85 -13.18 -1.99 8.53
C GLN A 85 -13.24 -1.90 10.05
N THR A 86 -12.44 -1.01 10.63
CA THR A 86 -12.46 -0.73 12.08
C THR A 86 -13.18 0.57 12.41
N VAL A 87 -13.23 1.49 11.46
CA VAL A 87 -13.95 2.76 11.52
C VAL A 87 -14.51 3.07 10.13
N ILE A 88 -15.62 3.79 10.09
CA ILE A 88 -16.21 4.34 8.87
C ILE A 88 -16.17 5.86 9.00
N ASP A 89 -15.72 6.52 7.94
CA ASP A 89 -15.81 7.96 7.79
C ASP A 89 -17.25 8.34 7.41
N ASP A 90 -17.93 9.10 8.26
CA ASP A 90 -19.35 9.42 8.09
C ASP A 90 -19.63 10.33 6.88
N GLU A 91 -18.66 11.13 6.44
CA GLU A 91 -18.83 12.07 5.33
C GLU A 91 -18.70 11.37 3.98
N THR A 92 -17.75 10.44 3.86
CA THR A 92 -17.40 9.78 2.61
C THR A 92 -17.91 8.33 2.52
N GLY A 93 -18.33 7.76 3.65
CA GLY A 93 -18.66 6.34 3.81
C GLY A 93 -17.43 5.42 3.77
N GLN A 94 -16.22 5.94 3.62
CA GLN A 94 -15.02 5.12 3.46
C GLN A 94 -14.68 4.40 4.77
N GLY A 95 -14.48 3.09 4.68
CA GLY A 95 -13.97 2.34 5.83
C GLY A 95 -12.45 2.47 5.93
N TYR A 96 -11.92 2.40 7.14
CA TYR A 96 -10.48 2.33 7.39
C TYR A 96 -10.15 1.25 8.43
N GLY A 97 -9.05 0.54 8.21
CA GLY A 97 -8.52 -0.46 9.12
C GLY A 97 -7.16 -0.96 8.68
N ALA A 98 -6.30 -1.32 9.64
CA ALA A 98 -4.99 -1.94 9.38
C ALA A 98 -4.15 -1.25 8.27
N HIS A 99 -4.15 0.10 8.26
CA HIS A 99 -3.47 0.97 7.29
C HIS A 99 -4.10 1.11 5.89
N TRP A 100 -5.28 0.52 5.65
CA TRP A 100 -5.96 0.57 4.37
C TRP A 100 -7.28 1.33 4.45
N TRP A 101 -7.54 2.12 3.41
CA TRP A 101 -8.88 2.62 3.12
C TRP A 101 -9.66 1.56 2.33
N THR A 102 -10.97 1.55 2.47
CA THR A 102 -11.90 0.70 1.72
C THR A 102 -13.00 1.57 1.14
N GLN A 103 -13.45 1.24 -0.07
CA GLN A 103 -14.39 2.06 -0.83
C GLN A 103 -15.81 1.46 -0.80
N PRO A 104 -16.83 2.26 -0.41
CA PRO A 104 -18.23 1.88 -0.59
C PRO A 104 -18.54 1.55 -2.05
N GLY A 105 -19.24 0.44 -2.27
CA GLY A 105 -19.59 -0.03 -3.62
C GLY A 105 -18.49 -0.84 -4.32
N GLU A 106 -17.30 -0.98 -3.72
CA GLU A 106 -16.21 -1.85 -4.20
C GLU A 106 -15.85 -2.86 -3.10
N PRO A 107 -16.61 -3.97 -2.97
CA PRO A 107 -16.40 -4.96 -1.92
C PRO A 107 -14.96 -5.50 -1.89
N GLY A 108 -14.38 -5.56 -0.69
CA GLY A 108 -13.03 -6.07 -0.50
C GLY A 108 -11.91 -5.18 -1.04
N SER A 109 -12.22 -3.96 -1.50
CA SER A 109 -11.21 -3.00 -1.96
C SER A 109 -10.22 -2.63 -0.87
N LEU A 110 -8.95 -2.43 -1.27
CA LEU A 110 -7.86 -1.96 -0.43
C LEU A 110 -7.20 -0.78 -1.14
N ILE A 111 -7.27 0.41 -0.52
CA ILE A 111 -6.77 1.66 -1.08
C ILE A 111 -5.70 2.26 -0.17
N ALA A 112 -4.49 2.44 -0.72
CA ALA A 112 -3.44 3.22 -0.09
C ALA A 112 -3.45 4.63 -0.67
N SER A 113 -3.63 5.65 0.19
CA SER A 113 -3.75 7.04 -0.20
C SER A 113 -2.64 7.86 0.47
N GLY A 114 -1.80 8.49 -0.35
CA GLY A 114 -0.67 9.32 0.08
C GLY A 114 -0.80 10.78 -0.32
N TYR A 115 0.02 11.63 0.31
CA TYR A 115 0.08 13.06 0.05
C TYR A 115 0.28 13.40 -1.44
N GLU A 116 -0.35 14.48 -1.91
CA GLU A 116 -0.33 14.92 -3.31
C GLU A 116 -0.84 13.88 -4.33
N GLY A 117 -1.67 12.95 -3.86
CA GLY A 117 -2.42 12.03 -4.71
C GLY A 117 -1.63 10.77 -5.13
N GLN A 118 -0.70 10.30 -4.31
CA GLN A 118 -0.23 8.92 -4.48
C GLN A 118 -1.40 7.98 -4.21
N GLN A 119 -1.69 7.04 -5.11
CA GLN A 119 -2.78 6.09 -4.93
C GLN A 119 -2.36 4.69 -5.37
N ILE A 120 -2.73 3.69 -4.58
CA ILE A 120 -2.76 2.28 -4.99
C ILE A 120 -4.17 1.78 -4.71
N PHE A 121 -4.88 1.37 -5.76
CA PHE A 121 -6.20 0.74 -5.64
C PHE A 121 -6.02 -0.73 -5.93
N VAL A 122 -6.46 -1.59 -5.01
CA VAL A 122 -6.58 -3.03 -5.21
C VAL A 122 -8.07 -3.35 -5.17
N LEU A 123 -8.60 -3.87 -6.28
CA LEU A 123 -10.03 -4.12 -6.48
C LEU A 123 -10.24 -5.60 -6.83
N PRO A 124 -10.45 -6.48 -5.82
CA PRO A 124 -10.51 -7.93 -6.03
C PRO A 124 -11.61 -8.40 -6.97
N GLU A 125 -12.81 -7.82 -6.87
CA GLU A 125 -13.96 -8.17 -7.72
C GLU A 125 -13.70 -7.90 -9.21
N ARG A 126 -12.70 -7.08 -9.54
CA ARG A 126 -12.33 -6.68 -10.91
C ARG A 126 -10.99 -7.26 -11.36
N ASP A 127 -10.35 -8.09 -10.53
CA ASP A 127 -8.95 -8.54 -10.71
C ASP A 127 -7.97 -7.41 -11.07
N LEU A 128 -8.13 -6.22 -10.44
CA LEU A 128 -7.49 -4.99 -10.89
C LEU A 128 -6.61 -4.33 -9.83
N VAL A 129 -5.43 -3.86 -10.25
CA VAL A 129 -4.58 -2.93 -9.50
C VAL A 129 -4.37 -1.66 -10.31
N ILE A 130 -4.67 -0.51 -9.72
CA ILE A 130 -4.36 0.81 -10.29
C ILE A 130 -3.31 1.49 -9.41
N VAL A 131 -2.22 1.95 -10.02
CA VAL A 131 -1.20 2.76 -9.34
C VAL A 131 -1.10 4.12 -9.99
N ARG A 132 -1.15 5.16 -9.16
CA ARG A 132 -0.88 6.53 -9.53
C ARG A 132 0.20 7.11 -8.65
N LEU A 133 1.28 7.59 -9.27
CA LEU A 133 2.25 8.48 -8.63
C LEU A 133 1.90 9.91 -9.01
N GLY A 134 1.84 10.82 -8.04
CA GLY A 134 1.22 12.13 -8.23
C GLY A 134 2.00 13.31 -7.66
N LYS A 135 1.76 14.49 -8.24
CA LYS A 135 2.02 15.79 -7.61
C LYS A 135 0.78 16.68 -7.80
N THR A 136 -0.30 16.32 -7.11
CA THR A 136 -1.62 16.96 -7.25
C THR A 136 -1.78 18.11 -6.27
N ILE A 137 -1.99 19.31 -6.83
CA ILE A 137 -2.44 20.48 -6.07
C ILE A 137 -3.84 20.25 -5.47
N SER A 138 -4.11 20.84 -4.32
CA SER A 138 -5.27 20.49 -3.48
C SER A 138 -6.62 20.60 -4.19
N ASP A 139 -6.83 21.63 -5.02
CA ASP A 139 -8.08 21.88 -5.76
C ASP A 139 -8.38 20.86 -6.87
N LYS A 140 -7.40 20.01 -7.23
CA LYS A 140 -7.57 18.96 -8.24
C LYS A 140 -7.68 17.55 -7.65
N ARG A 141 -7.59 17.40 -6.33
CA ARG A 141 -7.57 16.08 -5.67
C ARG A 141 -8.82 15.27 -5.96
N ASP A 142 -10.00 15.88 -5.83
CA ASP A 142 -11.27 15.19 -6.00
C ASP A 142 -11.49 14.76 -7.46
N ALA A 143 -11.18 15.65 -8.41
CA ALA A 143 -11.28 15.34 -9.84
C ALA A 143 -10.36 14.18 -10.25
N VAL A 144 -9.12 14.17 -9.74
CA VAL A 144 -8.18 13.06 -9.98
C VAL A 144 -8.72 11.76 -9.40
N ARG A 145 -9.25 11.80 -8.16
CA ARG A 145 -9.79 10.61 -7.51
C ARG A 145 -10.99 10.06 -8.25
N ALA A 146 -11.92 10.93 -8.67
CA ALA A 146 -13.07 10.56 -9.49
C ALA A 146 -12.63 9.88 -10.79
N GLY A 147 -11.65 10.45 -11.51
CA GLY A 147 -11.12 9.84 -12.73
C GLY A 147 -10.50 8.45 -12.52
N LEU A 148 -9.86 8.18 -11.37
CA LEU A 148 -9.38 6.83 -11.06
C LEU A 148 -10.52 5.82 -10.87
N TYR A 149 -11.64 6.24 -10.26
CA TYR A 149 -12.83 5.38 -10.14
C TYR A 149 -13.51 5.17 -11.50
N GLU A 150 -13.59 6.20 -12.35
CA GLU A 150 -14.08 6.04 -13.72
C GLU A 150 -13.24 5.02 -14.50
N ILE A 151 -11.91 5.10 -14.40
CA ILE A 151 -11.00 4.09 -14.99
C ILE A 151 -11.30 2.70 -14.42
N ALA A 152 -11.44 2.57 -13.11
CA ALA A 152 -11.74 1.28 -12.47
C ALA A 152 -13.04 0.66 -13.00
N GLN A 153 -14.08 1.47 -13.23
CA GLN A 153 -15.37 1.02 -13.76
C GLN A 153 -15.32 0.53 -15.21
N MET A 154 -14.24 0.79 -15.95
CA MET A 154 -14.05 0.27 -17.31
C MET A 154 -13.64 -1.21 -17.33
N PHE A 155 -13.32 -1.80 -16.17
CA PHE A 155 -12.92 -3.19 -16.04
C PHE A 155 -13.98 -3.96 -15.24
N ASN A 156 -14.55 -5.00 -15.86
CA ASN A 156 -15.53 -5.90 -15.26
C ASN A 156 -14.93 -7.29 -15.09
#